data_AF-A0A1Q7YQQ3-F1
#
_entry.id   AF-A0A1Q7YQQ3-F1
#
_cell.length_a   1.000
_cell.length_b   1.000
_cell.length_c   1.000
_cell.angle_alpha   90.00
_cell.angle_beta   90.00
_cell.angle_gamma   90.00
#
_symmetry.space_group_name_H-M   'P 1'
#
loop_
_entity.id
_entity.type
_entity.pdbx_description
1 polymer ?
#
loop_
_entity_poly.entity_id
_entity_poly.type
_entity_poly.pdbx_seq_one_letter_code
_entity_poly.pdbx_strand_id
1 'polypeptide(L)'
;MGGRHIHDPEFEPLWDAIEELEVPVGFHPTGQSSLRDDIARRYLDHPNGRVIGVAGRNPMELMLAFASVAAGGVLERHPGLRCAFLEGTCGWLPWWLWRLDEAWEKFGPGSEVQVSQLPSQYFFRQCYVATDADEKVLKQVVEAVGDDNIVVSTDYPHSDGLFPHAIEESHAIEEFVAIEGVSDKTKAKILWDNCARLYKLSGLR
;
A
#
# COMPACT_ATOMS: atom_id res chain seq x y z
N MET A 1 2.58 -16.74 5.89
CA MET A 1 3.57 -17.59 5.20
C MET A 1 3.61 -18.95 5.91
N GLY A 2 3.55 -20.08 5.19
CA GLY A 2 3.56 -21.40 5.85
C GLY A 2 2.35 -21.67 6.78
N GLY A 3 1.17 -21.10 6.47
CA GLY A 3 -0.03 -21.23 7.30
C GLY A 3 -0.15 -20.24 8.47
N ARG A 4 0.83 -19.32 8.61
CA ARG A 4 0.88 -18.30 9.66
C ARG A 4 0.57 -16.90 9.14
N HIS A 5 0.07 -16.02 10.00
CA HIS A 5 -0.17 -14.63 9.66
C HIS A 5 1.10 -13.79 9.82
N ILE A 6 1.23 -12.72 9.04
CA ILE A 6 2.45 -11.90 8.99
C ILE A 6 2.77 -11.16 10.31
N HIS A 7 1.78 -11.00 11.18
CA HIS A 7 1.95 -10.40 12.51
C HIS A 7 2.27 -11.44 13.60
N ASP A 8 2.29 -12.74 13.26
CA ASP A 8 2.56 -13.79 14.25
C ASP A 8 3.97 -13.61 14.84
N PRO A 9 4.17 -13.84 16.16
CA PRO A 9 5.46 -13.65 16.82
C PRO A 9 6.63 -14.42 16.21
N GLU A 10 6.36 -15.49 15.45
CA GLU A 10 7.41 -16.25 14.77
C GLU A 10 8.09 -15.48 13.63
N PHE A 11 7.47 -14.41 13.13
CA PHE A 11 8.08 -13.50 12.17
C PHE A 11 8.82 -12.33 12.83
N GLU A 12 8.88 -12.24 14.16
CA GLU A 12 9.63 -11.18 14.83
C GLU A 12 11.11 -11.13 14.37
N PRO A 13 11.85 -12.25 14.25
CA PRO A 13 13.22 -12.21 13.74
C PRO A 13 13.35 -11.67 12.31
N LEU A 14 12.28 -11.78 11.49
CA LEU A 14 12.25 -11.19 10.17
C LEU A 14 12.11 -9.67 10.26
N TRP A 15 11.20 -9.18 11.12
CA TRP A 15 11.00 -7.75 11.32
C TRP A 15 12.22 -7.07 11.94
N ASP A 16 12.84 -7.70 12.94
CA ASP A 16 14.13 -7.27 13.53
C ASP A 16 15.20 -7.10 12.45
N ALA A 17 15.37 -8.11 11.59
CA ALA A 17 16.39 -8.09 10.55
C ALA A 17 16.14 -7.00 9.50
N ILE A 18 14.87 -6.79 9.11
CA ILE A 18 14.50 -5.75 8.13
C ILE A 18 14.77 -4.35 8.70
N GLU A 19 14.40 -4.13 9.97
CA GLU A 19 14.62 -2.86 10.66
C GLU A 19 16.12 -2.58 10.83
N GLU A 20 16.91 -3.58 11.25
CA GLU A 20 18.38 -3.48 11.39
C GLU A 20 19.07 -3.19 10.06
N LEU A 21 18.66 -3.85 8.97
CA LEU A 21 19.18 -3.61 7.63
C LEU A 21 18.72 -2.28 7.04
N GLU A 22 17.76 -1.62 7.68
CA GLU A 22 17.17 -0.39 7.23
C GLU A 22 16.65 -0.49 5.79
N VAL A 23 16.02 -1.60 5.42
CA VAL A 23 15.43 -1.81 4.08
C VAL A 23 13.90 -1.70 4.13
N PRO A 24 13.24 -1.25 3.06
CA PRO A 24 11.78 -1.22 3.04
C PRO A 24 11.19 -2.61 2.78
N VAL A 25 9.95 -2.79 3.20
CA VAL A 25 9.13 -3.97 2.94
C VAL A 25 8.03 -3.63 1.96
N GLY A 26 8.01 -4.30 0.82
CA GLY A 26 6.91 -4.23 -0.13
C GLY A 26 5.86 -5.30 0.16
N PHE A 27 4.63 -4.88 0.44
CA PHE A 27 3.45 -5.71 0.39
C PHE A 27 2.87 -5.63 -1.00
N HIS A 28 2.77 -6.78 -1.65
CA HIS A 28 2.25 -6.93 -2.99
C HIS A 28 1.22 -8.07 -2.96
N PRO A 29 0.03 -7.88 -3.54
CA PRO A 29 -0.92 -8.97 -3.69
C PRO A 29 -0.28 -10.06 -4.56
N THR A 30 -0.66 -11.31 -4.38
CA THR A 30 -0.09 -12.37 -5.24
C THR A 30 -0.57 -12.17 -6.68
N GLY A 31 0.02 -12.76 -7.72
CA GLY A 31 -0.54 -12.65 -9.09
C GLY A 31 -1.67 -13.65 -9.39
N GLN A 32 -1.98 -14.54 -8.44
CA GLN A 32 -2.85 -15.69 -8.66
C GLN A 32 -3.74 -15.90 -7.45
N SER A 33 -5.00 -16.25 -7.68
CA SER A 33 -5.90 -16.72 -6.61
C SER A 33 -5.53 -18.14 -6.13
N SER A 34 -4.25 -18.48 -6.08
CA SER A 34 -3.70 -19.78 -5.70
C SER A 34 -3.62 -19.96 -4.18
N LEU A 35 -3.53 -18.86 -3.42
CA LEU A 35 -3.62 -18.89 -1.97
C LEU A 35 -5.04 -19.21 -1.52
N ARG A 36 -5.19 -20.15 -0.59
CA ARG A 36 -6.49 -20.65 -0.11
C ARG A 36 -7.47 -19.53 0.28
N ASP A 37 -6.97 -18.47 0.91
CA ASP A 37 -7.78 -17.40 1.50
C ASP A 37 -7.84 -16.14 0.63
N ASP A 38 -7.31 -16.18 -0.60
CA ASP A 38 -7.36 -15.06 -1.55
C ASP A 38 -8.81 -14.70 -1.89
N ILE A 39 -9.14 -13.42 -1.75
CA ILE A 39 -10.52 -12.96 -1.84
C ILE A 39 -11.16 -13.20 -3.21
N ALA A 40 -10.38 -13.18 -4.29
CA ALA A 40 -10.89 -13.40 -5.64
C ALA A 40 -11.28 -14.86 -5.88
N ARG A 41 -10.86 -15.81 -5.02
CA ARG A 41 -11.28 -17.22 -5.13
C ARG A 41 -12.79 -17.42 -5.06
N ARG A 42 -13.50 -16.49 -4.42
CA ARG A 42 -14.97 -16.50 -4.30
C ARG A 42 -15.69 -16.33 -5.63
N TYR A 43 -14.97 -15.92 -6.68
CA TYR A 43 -15.54 -15.57 -7.99
C TYR A 43 -14.93 -16.38 -9.14
N LEU A 44 -14.22 -17.48 -8.86
CA LEU A 44 -13.57 -18.30 -9.91
C LEU A 44 -14.56 -18.97 -10.86
N ASP A 45 -15.76 -19.26 -10.40
CA ASP A 45 -16.87 -19.82 -11.18
C ASP A 45 -17.78 -18.74 -11.79
N HIS A 46 -17.52 -17.46 -11.49
CA HIS A 46 -18.28 -16.35 -12.04
C HIS A 46 -17.85 -16.07 -13.50
N PRO A 47 -18.79 -15.91 -14.45
CA PRO A 47 -18.45 -15.62 -15.85
C PRO A 47 -17.57 -14.38 -16.05
N ASN A 48 -17.71 -13.37 -15.18
CA ASN A 48 -16.88 -12.16 -15.13
C ASN A 48 -15.88 -12.16 -13.96
N GLY A 49 -15.48 -13.32 -13.45
CA GLY A 49 -14.63 -13.46 -12.27
C GLY A 49 -13.31 -12.71 -12.36
N ARG A 50 -12.71 -12.63 -13.56
CA ARG A 50 -11.50 -11.84 -13.80
C ARG A 50 -11.70 -10.36 -13.52
N VAL A 51 -12.82 -9.77 -13.97
CA VAL A 51 -13.11 -8.34 -13.77
C VAL A 51 -13.28 -8.03 -12.28
N ILE A 52 -14.06 -8.86 -11.57
CA ILE A 52 -14.29 -8.72 -10.13
C ILE A 52 -12.98 -8.92 -9.36
N GLY A 53 -12.21 -9.94 -9.74
CA GLY A 53 -10.92 -10.27 -9.15
C GLY A 53 -9.94 -9.11 -9.28
N VAL A 54 -9.65 -8.65 -10.50
CA VAL A 54 -8.70 -7.54 -10.71
C VAL A 54 -9.14 -6.28 -9.96
N ALA A 55 -10.42 -5.90 -10.04
CA ALA A 55 -10.91 -4.67 -9.41
C ALA A 55 -10.89 -4.70 -7.87
N GLY A 56 -11.22 -5.83 -7.25
CA GLY A 56 -11.38 -5.91 -5.80
C GLY A 56 -10.15 -6.44 -5.07
N ARG A 57 -9.41 -7.37 -5.67
CA ARG A 57 -8.44 -8.19 -4.97
C ARG A 57 -7.27 -7.40 -4.42
N ASN A 58 -6.54 -6.71 -5.30
CA ASN A 58 -5.32 -6.02 -4.92
C ASN A 58 -5.55 -5.00 -3.78
N PRO A 59 -6.51 -4.04 -3.89
CA PRO A 59 -6.78 -3.12 -2.80
C PRO A 59 -7.24 -3.83 -1.52
N MET A 60 -8.09 -4.86 -1.61
CA MET A 60 -8.62 -5.53 -0.41
C MET A 60 -7.55 -6.37 0.31
N GLU A 61 -6.68 -7.06 -0.41
CA GLU A 61 -5.57 -7.82 0.19
C GLU A 61 -4.57 -6.86 0.88
N LEU A 62 -4.28 -5.70 0.29
CA LEU A 62 -3.41 -4.69 0.89
C LEU A 62 -4.04 -3.99 2.10
N MET A 63 -5.34 -3.70 2.06
CA MET A 63 -6.09 -3.22 3.24
C MET A 63 -5.91 -4.17 4.42
N LEU A 64 -6.10 -5.48 4.19
CA LEU A 64 -5.95 -6.51 5.21
C LEU A 64 -4.50 -6.69 5.65
N ALA A 65 -3.53 -6.61 4.73
CA ALA A 65 -2.11 -6.65 5.07
C ALA A 65 -1.72 -5.49 6.00
N PHE A 66 -2.14 -4.27 5.68
CA PHE A 66 -1.92 -3.10 6.52
C PHE A 66 -2.56 -3.25 7.90
N ALA A 67 -3.84 -3.65 7.95
CA ALA A 67 -4.52 -3.89 9.22
C ALA A 67 -3.81 -4.96 10.06
N SER A 68 -3.29 -6.01 9.42
CA SER A 68 -2.53 -7.08 10.07
C SER A 68 -1.28 -6.55 10.78
N VAL A 69 -0.44 -5.75 10.10
CA VAL A 69 0.81 -5.24 10.70
C VAL A 69 0.57 -4.09 11.67
N ALA A 70 -0.47 -3.28 11.47
CA ALA A 70 -0.84 -2.19 12.35
C ALA A 70 -1.48 -2.71 13.65
N ALA A 71 -2.61 -3.42 13.55
CA ALA A 71 -3.34 -3.92 14.72
C ALA A 71 -2.68 -5.14 15.37
N GLY A 72 -1.85 -5.89 14.63
CA GLY A 72 -0.99 -6.95 15.18
C GLY A 72 0.27 -6.42 15.88
N GLY A 73 0.47 -5.11 15.94
CA GLY A 73 1.53 -4.47 16.71
C GLY A 73 2.93 -4.57 16.12
N VAL A 74 3.09 -5.06 14.88
CA VAL A 74 4.39 -5.06 14.20
C VAL A 74 4.91 -3.63 14.06
N LEU A 75 4.05 -2.72 13.59
CA LEU A 75 4.42 -1.31 13.43
C LEU A 75 4.71 -0.63 14.77
N GLU A 76 4.06 -1.04 15.87
CA GLU A 76 4.32 -0.54 17.23
C GLU A 76 5.73 -0.94 17.70
N ARG A 77 6.10 -2.21 17.54
CA ARG A 77 7.39 -2.75 18.01
C ARG A 77 8.57 -2.30 17.16
N HIS A 78 8.35 -2.05 15.87
CA HIS A 78 9.39 -1.68 14.92
C HIS A 78 9.10 -0.31 14.28
N PRO A 79 9.31 0.80 15.01
CA PRO A 79 9.00 2.14 14.52
C PRO A 79 9.92 2.62 13.37
N GLY A 80 11.05 1.93 13.12
CA GLY A 80 12.00 2.20 12.05
C GLY A 80 11.72 1.48 10.73
N LEU A 81 10.72 0.59 10.69
CA LEU A 81 10.31 -0.05 9.43
C LEU A 81 9.83 0.99 8.41
N ARG A 82 9.89 0.62 7.14
CA ARG A 82 9.27 1.36 6.05
C ARG A 82 8.48 0.39 5.20
N CYS A 83 7.17 0.46 5.26
CA CYS A 83 6.27 -0.49 4.60
C CYS A 83 5.61 0.17 3.39
N ALA A 84 5.63 -0.47 2.23
CA ALA A 84 4.96 0.01 1.02
C ALA A 84 3.89 -0.98 0.58
N PHE A 85 2.67 -0.50 0.32
CA PHE A 85 1.57 -1.28 -0.21
C PHE A 85 1.42 -0.98 -1.70
N LEU A 86 1.79 -1.96 -2.54
CA LEU A 86 2.05 -1.77 -3.97
C LEU A 86 1.01 -2.51 -4.82
N GLU A 87 0.72 -1.97 -6.01
CA GLU A 87 -0.19 -2.56 -7.01
C GLU A 87 -1.68 -2.61 -6.60
N GLY A 88 -2.13 -1.80 -5.64
CA GLY A 88 -3.52 -1.81 -5.19
C GLY A 88 -4.26 -0.48 -5.35
N THR A 89 -3.74 0.44 -6.15
CA THR A 89 -4.19 1.86 -6.20
C THR A 89 -4.10 2.56 -4.84
N CYS A 90 -4.29 3.87 -4.78
CA CYS A 90 -4.32 4.63 -3.51
C CYS A 90 -5.73 5.00 -3.05
N GLY A 91 -6.74 4.89 -3.93
CA GLY A 91 -8.12 5.34 -3.70
C GLY A 91 -8.81 4.77 -2.47
N TRP A 92 -8.41 3.59 -2.01
CA TRP A 92 -8.97 2.96 -0.81
C TRP A 92 -8.48 3.60 0.50
N LEU A 93 -7.32 4.25 0.48
CA LEU A 93 -6.59 4.62 1.68
C LEU A 93 -7.39 5.54 2.61
N PRO A 94 -8.01 6.66 2.16
CA PRO A 94 -8.69 7.57 3.07
C PRO A 94 -9.83 6.90 3.84
N TRP A 95 -10.63 6.09 3.15
CA TRP A 95 -11.72 5.34 3.78
C TRP A 95 -11.19 4.29 4.74
N TRP A 96 -10.15 3.55 4.37
CA TRP A 96 -9.63 2.46 5.19
C TRP A 96 -8.97 2.94 6.48
N LEU A 97 -8.19 4.03 6.44
CA LEU A 97 -7.59 4.61 7.64
C LEU A 97 -8.68 5.03 8.64
N TRP A 98 -9.70 5.76 8.18
CA TRP A 98 -10.85 6.10 9.02
C TRP A 98 -11.56 4.87 9.57
N ARG A 99 -11.84 3.89 8.69
CA ARG A 99 -12.62 2.71 9.07
C ARG A 99 -11.89 1.84 10.09
N LEU A 100 -10.57 1.75 9.98
CA LEU A 100 -9.73 0.95 10.87
C LEU A 100 -9.53 1.65 12.23
N ASP A 101 -9.39 2.98 12.24
CA ASP A 101 -9.40 3.77 13.48
C ASP A 101 -10.74 3.64 14.23
N GLU A 102 -11.87 3.79 13.53
CA GLU A 102 -13.22 3.63 14.13
C GLU A 102 -13.43 2.19 14.69
N ALA A 103 -12.91 1.18 13.99
CA ALA A 103 -12.91 -0.19 14.50
C ALA A 103 -12.05 -0.32 15.76
N TRP A 104 -10.86 0.28 15.76
CA TRP A 104 -9.93 0.23 16.89
C TRP A 104 -10.49 0.93 18.12
N GLU A 105 -11.09 2.11 17.98
CA GLU A 105 -11.71 2.81 19.11
C GLU A 105 -12.82 1.98 19.77
N LYS A 106 -13.58 1.24 18.95
CA LYS A 106 -14.71 0.44 19.42
C LYS A 106 -14.33 -0.91 20.00
N PHE A 107 -13.37 -1.61 19.38
CA PHE A 107 -13.05 -3.01 19.69
C PHE A 107 -11.62 -3.23 20.17
N GLY A 108 -10.72 -2.26 19.95
CA GLY A 108 -9.32 -2.29 20.35
C GLY A 108 -9.13 -2.53 21.86
N PRO A 109 -9.82 -1.82 22.77
CA PRO A 109 -9.68 -2.05 24.21
C PRO A 109 -9.98 -3.48 24.70
N GLY A 110 -10.72 -4.27 23.90
CA GLY A 110 -11.02 -5.69 24.20
C GLY A 110 -10.18 -6.69 23.41
N SER A 111 -9.23 -6.23 22.60
CA SER A 111 -8.39 -7.08 21.73
C SER A 111 -7.18 -7.65 22.48
N GLU A 112 -6.69 -8.83 22.07
CA GLU A 112 -5.57 -9.51 22.74
C GLU A 112 -4.25 -8.76 22.58
N VAL A 113 -4.00 -8.19 21.39
CA VAL A 113 -2.84 -7.33 21.12
C VAL A 113 -3.28 -5.89 21.31
N GLN A 114 -2.55 -5.15 22.15
CA GLN A 114 -2.76 -3.74 22.39
C GLN A 114 -1.67 -2.92 21.70
N VAL A 115 -2.06 -1.79 21.10
CA VAL A 115 -1.16 -0.82 20.49
C VAL A 115 -1.48 0.59 21.01
N SER A 116 -0.47 1.44 21.15
CA SER A 116 -0.60 2.74 21.82
C SER A 116 -1.21 3.86 20.95
N GLN A 117 -1.07 3.74 19.63
CA GLN A 117 -1.54 4.71 18.64
C GLN A 117 -2.68 4.14 17.79
N LEU A 118 -3.44 5.05 17.17
CA LEU A 118 -4.43 4.65 16.17
C LEU A 118 -3.74 4.04 14.95
N PRO A 119 -4.35 3.03 14.29
CA PRO A 119 -3.83 2.44 13.05
C PRO A 119 -3.35 3.48 12.02
N SER A 120 -4.10 4.56 11.78
CA SER A 120 -3.71 5.63 10.86
C SER A 120 -2.41 6.34 11.23
N GLN A 121 -2.13 6.50 12.53
CA GLN A 121 -0.91 7.15 13.01
C GLN A 121 0.33 6.31 12.67
N TYR A 122 0.22 4.98 12.71
CA TYR A 122 1.28 4.11 12.20
C TYR A 122 1.46 4.24 10.69
N PHE A 123 0.38 4.37 9.94
CA PHE A 123 0.46 4.56 8.49
C PHE A 123 1.27 5.82 8.15
N PHE A 124 0.89 6.97 8.72
CA PHE A 124 1.57 8.24 8.44
C PHE A 124 3.03 8.24 8.92
N ARG A 125 3.33 7.54 10.01
CA ARG A 125 4.69 7.43 10.55
C ARG A 125 5.64 6.69 9.61
N GLN A 126 5.20 5.57 9.01
CA GLN A 126 6.13 4.60 8.44
C GLN A 126 5.61 3.77 7.26
N CYS A 127 4.44 4.08 6.72
CA CYS A 127 3.87 3.38 5.57
C CYS A 127 3.78 4.25 4.32
N TYR A 128 3.66 3.60 3.17
CA TYR A 128 3.48 4.21 1.85
C TYR A 128 2.43 3.42 1.07
N VAL A 129 1.64 4.08 0.23
CA VAL A 129 0.74 3.46 -0.74
C VAL A 129 1.17 3.81 -2.16
N ALA A 130 1.11 2.84 -3.06
CA ALA A 130 1.30 3.11 -4.48
C ALA A 130 0.04 3.73 -5.10
N THR A 131 0.24 4.74 -5.94
CA THR A 131 -0.75 5.20 -6.90
C THR A 131 -0.32 4.78 -8.29
N ASP A 132 -1.31 4.42 -9.12
CA ASP A 132 -1.08 4.19 -10.53
C ASP A 132 -0.95 5.54 -11.25
N ALA A 133 -0.20 5.58 -12.35
CA ALA A 133 0.09 6.83 -13.03
C ALA A 133 -1.17 7.52 -13.60
N ASP A 134 -2.22 6.77 -13.91
CA ASP A 134 -3.50 7.24 -14.45
C ASP A 134 -4.63 7.28 -13.40
N GLU A 135 -4.30 7.18 -12.11
CA GLU A 135 -5.30 7.04 -11.06
C GLU A 135 -6.14 8.31 -10.85
N LYS A 136 -7.37 8.26 -11.35
CA LYS A 136 -8.32 9.40 -11.38
C LYS A 136 -8.70 9.97 -10.01
N VAL A 137 -8.52 9.20 -8.94
CA VAL A 137 -8.91 9.58 -7.57
C VAL A 137 -7.75 10.15 -6.76
N LEU A 138 -6.55 10.28 -7.34
CA LEU A 138 -5.36 10.75 -6.64
C LEU A 138 -5.58 12.12 -5.97
N LYS A 139 -6.28 13.04 -6.65
CA LYS A 139 -6.59 14.37 -6.08
C LYS A 139 -7.34 14.25 -4.76
N GLN A 140 -8.38 13.44 -4.71
CA GLN A 140 -9.21 13.25 -3.52
C GLN A 140 -8.43 12.56 -2.41
N VAL A 141 -7.53 11.64 -2.76
CA VAL A 141 -6.63 11.00 -1.78
C VAL A 141 -5.67 12.02 -1.20
N VAL A 142 -5.00 12.82 -2.03
CA VAL A 142 -4.09 13.89 -1.58
C VAL A 142 -4.82 14.91 -0.69
N GLU A 143 -6.04 15.32 -1.07
CA GLU A 143 -6.85 16.25 -0.26
C GLU A 143 -7.22 15.65 1.11
N ALA A 144 -7.43 14.33 1.19
CA ALA A 144 -7.87 13.66 2.41
C ALA A 144 -6.72 13.29 3.36
N VAL A 145 -5.58 12.82 2.84
CA VAL A 145 -4.48 12.25 3.65
C VAL A 145 -3.12 12.90 3.40
N GLY A 146 -3.03 13.90 2.52
CA GLY A 146 -1.78 14.54 2.13
C GLY A 146 -0.98 13.74 1.09
N ASP A 147 0.23 14.21 0.80
CA ASP A 147 1.07 13.66 -0.27
C ASP A 147 2.38 13.03 0.21
N ASP A 148 2.60 12.91 1.52
CA ASP A 148 3.84 12.36 2.08
C ASP A 148 3.99 10.85 1.88
N ASN A 149 2.90 10.11 2.01
CA ASN A 149 2.93 8.65 2.07
C ASN A 149 2.46 8.00 0.76
N ILE A 150 2.57 8.71 -0.37
CA ILE A 150 2.13 8.23 -1.69
C ILE A 150 3.35 8.12 -2.60
N VAL A 151 3.52 6.96 -3.24
CA VAL A 151 4.58 6.69 -4.23
C VAL A 151 3.97 6.29 -5.56
N VAL A 152 4.66 6.53 -6.67
CA VAL A 152 4.20 6.07 -7.99
C VAL A 152 4.56 4.60 -8.22
N SER A 153 3.69 3.86 -8.90
CA SER A 153 4.00 2.56 -9.51
C SER A 153 3.65 2.58 -10.99
N THR A 154 4.48 1.94 -11.81
CA THR A 154 4.18 1.67 -13.24
C THR A 154 3.76 0.23 -13.50
N ASP A 155 4.03 -0.65 -12.54
CA ASP A 155 3.80 -2.09 -12.58
C ASP A 155 4.33 -2.79 -13.86
N TYR A 156 5.44 -2.33 -14.40
CA TYR A 156 6.07 -2.97 -15.55
C TYR A 156 6.41 -4.45 -15.26
N PRO A 157 6.06 -5.44 -16.12
CA PRO A 157 5.43 -5.38 -17.44
C PRO A 157 3.96 -5.83 -17.46
N HIS A 158 3.23 -5.69 -16.36
CA HIS A 158 1.88 -6.20 -16.23
C HIS A 158 0.93 -5.63 -17.29
N SER A 159 -0.02 -6.46 -17.74
CA SER A 159 -0.97 -6.10 -18.81
C SER A 159 -2.01 -5.06 -18.39
N ASP A 160 -2.19 -4.92 -17.09
CA ASP A 160 -3.00 -3.93 -16.39
C ASP A 160 -2.19 -2.70 -15.98
N GLY A 161 -0.85 -2.76 -16.10
CA GLY A 161 0.02 -1.60 -16.11
C GLY A 161 0.07 -0.94 -17.48
N LEU A 162 0.75 0.20 -17.57
CA LEU A 162 0.71 1.05 -18.77
C LEU A 162 1.79 0.73 -19.81
N PHE A 163 2.59 -0.33 -19.65
CA PHE A 163 3.69 -0.66 -20.57
C PHE A 163 3.23 -1.19 -21.94
N PRO A 164 3.89 -0.85 -23.08
CA PRO A 164 5.13 -0.07 -23.26
C PRO A 164 4.99 1.44 -23.00
N HIS A 165 3.77 1.94 -22.94
CA HIS A 165 3.43 3.36 -22.80
C HIS A 165 3.67 3.94 -21.38
N ALA A 166 4.16 3.13 -20.44
CA ALA A 166 4.55 3.59 -19.11
C ALA A 166 5.85 4.39 -19.13
N ILE A 167 6.80 4.00 -20.00
CA ILE A 167 8.17 4.54 -20.03
C ILE A 167 8.67 4.83 -21.46
N GLU A 168 8.25 4.08 -22.50
CA GLU A 168 8.74 4.29 -23.89
C GLU A 168 7.86 5.23 -24.74
N GLU A 169 6.58 5.34 -24.41
CA GLU A 169 5.66 6.32 -25.01
C GLU A 169 4.88 6.98 -23.88
N SER A 170 5.52 7.95 -23.23
CA SER A 170 5.04 9.14 -22.51
C SER A 170 3.65 9.21 -21.85
N HIS A 171 2.63 8.46 -22.24
CA HIS A 171 1.25 8.66 -21.84
C HIS A 171 1.02 8.47 -20.34
N ALA A 172 1.62 7.48 -19.68
CA ALA A 172 1.40 7.29 -18.24
C ALA A 172 1.92 8.48 -17.40
N ILE A 173 3.15 8.89 -17.67
CA ILE A 173 3.77 10.02 -16.98
C ILE A 173 3.14 11.34 -17.42
N GLU A 174 2.82 11.50 -18.71
CA GLU A 174 2.08 12.67 -19.22
C GLU A 174 0.69 12.77 -18.60
N GLU A 175 -0.03 11.66 -18.46
CA GLU A 175 -1.32 11.59 -17.78
C GLU A 175 -1.17 11.95 -16.31
N PHE A 176 -0.18 11.39 -15.61
CA PHE A 176 0.11 11.72 -14.21
C PHE A 176 0.43 13.22 -14.04
N VAL A 177 1.28 13.77 -14.91
CA VAL A 177 1.66 15.18 -14.89
C VAL A 177 0.49 16.07 -15.32
N ALA A 178 -0.44 15.57 -16.13
CA ALA A 178 -1.64 16.26 -16.55
C ALA A 178 -2.79 16.21 -15.52
N ILE A 179 -2.68 15.44 -14.43
CA ILE A 179 -3.71 15.37 -13.38
C ILE A 179 -4.03 16.78 -12.87
N GLU A 180 -5.25 17.24 -13.16
CA GLU A 180 -5.72 18.55 -12.74
C GLU A 180 -5.97 18.59 -11.23
N GLY A 181 -5.69 19.74 -10.60
CA GLY A 181 -5.94 19.95 -9.18
C GLY A 181 -4.92 19.30 -8.24
N VAL A 182 -3.89 18.63 -8.77
CA VAL A 182 -2.70 18.20 -8.01
C VAL A 182 -1.52 19.08 -8.40
N SER A 183 -0.88 19.70 -7.41
CA SER A 183 0.23 20.64 -7.66
C SER A 183 1.47 19.94 -8.25
N ASP A 184 2.27 20.67 -9.03
CA ASP A 184 3.54 20.13 -9.58
C ASP A 184 4.51 19.71 -8.46
N LYS A 185 4.47 20.41 -7.32
CA LYS A 185 5.24 20.05 -6.14
C LYS A 185 4.81 18.68 -5.59
N THR A 186 3.52 18.44 -5.48
CA THR A 186 2.97 17.15 -5.05
C THR A 186 3.31 16.04 -6.05
N LYS A 187 3.15 16.30 -7.35
CA LYS A 187 3.52 15.34 -8.40
C LYS A 187 5.01 14.97 -8.33
N ALA A 188 5.89 15.95 -8.24
CA ALA A 188 7.34 15.72 -8.10
C ALA A 188 7.67 14.92 -6.83
N LYS A 189 6.95 15.18 -5.74
CA LYS A 189 7.13 14.46 -4.48
C LYS A 189 6.74 12.98 -4.61
N ILE A 190 5.60 12.68 -5.23
CA ILE A 190 5.12 11.31 -5.46
C ILE A 190 6.01 10.55 -6.44
N LEU A 191 6.46 11.22 -7.52
CA LEU A 191 7.34 10.64 -8.53
C LEU A 191 8.75 10.37 -8.01
N TRP A 192 9.24 11.18 -7.05
CA TRP A 192 10.63 11.14 -6.64
C TRP A 192 10.86 11.20 -5.13
N ASP A 193 10.56 12.32 -4.47
CA ASP A 193 11.03 12.54 -3.09
C ASP A 193 10.54 11.46 -2.10
N ASN A 194 9.30 11.00 -2.26
CA ASN A 194 8.73 9.93 -1.44
C ASN A 194 9.39 8.58 -1.75
N CYS A 195 9.61 8.26 -3.02
CA CYS A 195 10.33 7.07 -3.45
C CYS A 195 11.77 7.08 -2.90
N ALA A 196 12.48 8.20 -3.03
CA ALA A 196 13.82 8.37 -2.50
C ALA A 196 13.86 8.18 -0.98
N ARG A 197 12.85 8.68 -0.25
CA ARG A 197 12.70 8.48 1.21
C ARG A 197 12.39 7.01 1.56
N LEU A 198 11.49 6.36 0.83
CA LEU A 198 11.15 4.94 1.01
C LEU A 198 12.37 4.04 0.80
N TYR A 199 13.16 4.28 -0.24
CA TYR A 199 14.31 3.44 -0.60
C TYR A 199 15.65 3.93 -0.03
N LYS A 200 15.67 5.03 0.74
CA LYS A 200 16.90 5.63 1.30
C LYS A 200 17.93 5.99 0.23
N LEU A 201 17.47 6.51 -0.91
CA LEU A 201 18.35 6.93 -2.00
C LEU A 201 19.03 8.27 -1.65
N SER A 202 20.33 8.24 -1.35
CA SER A 202 21.15 9.44 -1.10
C SER A 202 22.02 9.80 -2.31
N GLY A 203 22.20 11.10 -2.57
CA GLY A 203 23.20 11.61 -3.54
C GLY A 203 22.73 11.78 -4.99
N LEU A 204 21.42 11.79 -5.24
CA LEU A 204 20.82 11.85 -6.59
C LEU A 204 20.07 13.18 -6.88
N ARG A 205 20.57 14.32 -6.40
CA ARG A 205 20.04 15.65 -6.74
C ARG A 205 21.06 16.49 -7.49
#